data_AF-W4M7G4-F1
#
_entry.id   AF-W4M7G4-F1
#
_cell.length_a   1.000
_cell.length_b   1.000
_cell.length_c   1.000
_cell.angle_alpha   90.00
_cell.angle_beta   90.00
_cell.angle_gamma   90.00
#
_symmetry.space_group_name_H-M   'P 1'
#
loop_
_entity.id
_entity.type
_entity.pdbx_description
1 polymer ?
#
loop_
_entity_poly.entity_id
_entity_poly.type
_entity_poly.pdbx_seq_one_letter_code
_entity_poly.pdbx_strand_id
1 'polypeptide(L)'
;RAPTSEAKCWIAKVLVDEYGDRSHGADHPQAYRAFMHAAGIEPGFESDFPLHPDAVDFIREHYRICTEEPFLVGLGAVGPGHEWSIPTMFEHVLVGLRKAGFEAEEMAYWTMHLDQDADHGDWLEEALVEYCHTEEARAQVRHGALLSLNAREKFWWGVLDKVNTELTKSAFPGIASAALESGSPQPTFNHIREELEINISFGGEMSGE
;
A
#
# COMPACT_ATOMS: atom_id res chain seq x y z
N ARG A 1 -11.67 -10.55 -9.49
CA ARG A 1 -11.45 -11.84 -10.22
C ARG A 1 -11.26 -11.59 -11.73
N ALA A 2 -10.09 -11.91 -12.30
CA ALA A 2 -9.82 -11.67 -13.73
C ALA A 2 -10.64 -12.59 -14.67
N PRO A 3 -11.34 -12.05 -15.67
CA PRO A 3 -12.29 -12.80 -16.50
C PRO A 3 -11.64 -13.62 -17.62
N THR A 4 -10.43 -13.26 -18.06
CA THR A 4 -9.72 -13.91 -19.17
C THR A 4 -8.32 -14.36 -18.74
N SER A 5 -7.71 -15.27 -19.51
CA SER A 5 -6.30 -15.68 -19.27
C SER A 5 -5.34 -14.51 -19.46
N GLU A 6 -5.62 -13.62 -20.40
CA GLU A 6 -4.86 -12.40 -20.65
C GLU A 6 -4.92 -11.43 -19.45
N ALA A 7 -6.11 -11.21 -18.88
CA ALA A 7 -6.26 -10.42 -17.65
C ALA A 7 -5.53 -11.05 -16.45
N LYS A 8 -5.42 -12.39 -16.40
CA LYS A 8 -4.61 -13.08 -15.38
C LYS A 8 -3.11 -12.90 -15.62
N CYS A 9 -2.66 -12.89 -16.88
CA CYS A 9 -1.27 -12.59 -17.22
C CYS A 9 -0.89 -11.16 -16.82
N TRP A 10 -1.82 -10.19 -16.93
CA TRP A 10 -1.61 -8.84 -16.43
C TRP A 10 -1.39 -8.78 -14.92
N ILE A 11 -2.30 -9.38 -14.15
CA ILE A 11 -2.15 -9.50 -12.69
C ILE A 11 -0.84 -10.23 -12.35
N ALA A 12 -0.48 -11.27 -13.10
CA ALA A 12 0.76 -12.00 -12.88
C ALA A 12 2.01 -11.16 -13.15
N LYS A 13 2.02 -10.26 -14.15
CA LYS A 13 3.15 -9.35 -14.39
C LYS A 13 3.37 -8.41 -13.21
N VAL A 14 2.30 -7.76 -12.74
CA VAL A 14 2.34 -6.88 -11.56
C VAL A 14 2.80 -7.65 -10.33
N LEU A 15 2.21 -8.81 -10.05
CA LEU A 15 2.62 -9.65 -8.92
C LEU A 15 4.09 -10.09 -9.03
N VAL A 16 4.57 -10.48 -10.22
CA VAL A 16 5.98 -10.88 -10.41
C VAL A 16 6.93 -9.71 -10.10
N ASP A 17 6.56 -8.49 -10.44
CA ASP A 17 7.36 -7.30 -10.10
C ASP A 17 7.38 -7.04 -8.58
N GLU A 18 6.21 -7.07 -7.95
CA GLU A 18 6.03 -6.96 -6.49
C GLU A 18 6.87 -8.00 -5.70
N TYR A 19 7.10 -9.17 -6.29
CA TYR A 19 7.91 -10.27 -5.74
C TYR A 19 9.40 -10.26 -6.18
N GLY A 20 9.92 -9.13 -6.67
CA GLY A 20 11.36 -8.88 -6.66
C GLY A 20 12.10 -9.10 -7.98
N ASP A 21 11.43 -9.47 -9.07
CA ASP A 21 12.10 -9.86 -10.32
C ASP A 21 12.74 -8.64 -11.04
N ARG A 22 12.31 -7.40 -10.74
CA ARG A 22 12.95 -6.17 -11.27
C ARG A 22 13.61 -5.27 -10.22
N SER A 23 13.34 -5.45 -8.93
CA SER A 23 13.98 -4.69 -7.84
C SER A 23 15.31 -5.30 -7.37
N HIS A 24 16.11 -5.80 -8.32
CA HIS A 24 17.40 -6.46 -8.07
C HIS A 24 17.34 -7.61 -7.05
N GLY A 25 16.21 -8.33 -6.98
CA GLY A 25 16.01 -9.46 -6.08
C GLY A 25 15.51 -9.10 -4.67
N ALA A 26 15.10 -7.86 -4.42
CA ALA A 26 14.49 -7.46 -3.15
C ALA A 26 13.00 -7.14 -3.34
N ASP A 27 12.13 -8.02 -2.87
CA ASP A 27 10.67 -7.88 -2.91
C ASP A 27 10.25 -6.54 -2.24
N HIS A 28 9.21 -5.87 -2.75
CA HIS A 28 8.74 -4.59 -2.21
C HIS A 28 8.52 -4.59 -0.69
N PRO A 29 7.94 -5.65 -0.08
CA PRO A 29 7.85 -5.76 1.38
C PRO A 29 9.20 -5.83 2.08
N GLN A 30 10.22 -6.45 1.48
CA GLN A 30 11.57 -6.50 2.05
C GLN A 30 12.22 -5.12 2.01
N ALA A 31 12.08 -4.39 0.90
CA ALA A 31 12.56 -3.02 0.77
C ALA A 31 11.88 -2.08 1.78
N TYR A 32 10.56 -2.20 1.98
CA TYR A 32 9.86 -1.42 3.01
C TYR A 32 10.33 -1.78 4.42
N ARG A 33 10.60 -3.06 4.69
CA ARG A 33 11.14 -3.50 5.99
C ARG A 33 12.54 -2.94 6.25
N ALA A 34 13.40 -2.88 5.24
CA ALA A 34 14.70 -2.21 5.34
C ALA A 34 14.56 -0.71 5.68
N PHE A 35 13.62 -0.01 5.04
CA PHE A 35 13.31 1.39 5.38
C PHE A 35 12.81 1.52 6.83
N MET A 36 11.92 0.63 7.29
CA MET A 36 11.44 0.65 8.68
C MET A 36 12.59 0.52 9.69
N HIS A 37 13.57 -0.35 9.42
CA HIS A 37 14.76 -0.49 10.25
C HIS A 37 15.64 0.76 10.25
N ALA A 38 15.87 1.37 9.08
CA ALA A 38 16.57 2.64 8.98
C ALA A 38 15.84 3.78 9.75
N ALA A 39 14.51 3.73 9.78
CA ALA A 39 13.68 4.64 10.58
C ALA A 39 13.65 4.33 12.08
N GLY A 40 14.38 3.30 12.55
CA GLY A 40 14.51 2.94 13.96
C GLY A 40 13.42 1.99 14.48
N ILE A 41 12.69 1.30 13.59
CA ILE A 41 11.72 0.27 13.97
C ILE A 41 12.45 -1.07 14.10
N GLU A 42 12.38 -1.68 15.29
CA GLU A 42 12.99 -2.99 15.55
C GLU A 42 12.26 -4.13 14.81
N PRO A 43 12.97 -5.16 14.34
CA PRO A 43 12.36 -6.34 13.72
C PRO A 43 11.29 -7.01 14.59
N GLY A 44 10.16 -7.33 13.97
CA GLY A 44 9.01 -7.97 14.61
C GLY A 44 8.01 -6.98 15.19
N PHE A 45 8.42 -5.74 15.49
CA PHE A 45 7.53 -4.72 16.02
C PHE A 45 6.44 -4.32 15.03
N GLU A 46 6.72 -4.40 13.73
CA GLU A 46 5.79 -4.02 12.66
C GLU A 46 4.52 -4.87 12.65
N SER A 47 4.57 -6.11 13.15
CA SER A 47 3.44 -7.05 13.07
C SER A 47 2.40 -6.83 14.18
N ASP A 48 2.87 -6.33 15.32
CA ASP A 48 2.09 -6.17 16.55
C ASP A 48 1.80 -4.70 16.89
N PHE A 49 2.30 -3.75 16.09
CA PHE A 49 1.99 -2.34 16.29
C PHE A 49 0.50 -2.06 16.05
N PRO A 50 -0.19 -1.34 16.96
CA PRO A 50 -1.59 -0.97 16.76
C PRO A 50 -1.76 -0.03 15.56
N LEU A 51 -2.58 -0.44 14.60
CA LEU A 51 -2.84 0.31 13.38
C LEU A 51 -3.99 1.32 13.58
N HIS A 52 -3.86 2.49 12.95
CA HIS A 52 -4.94 3.46 12.93
C HIS A 52 -6.16 2.88 12.18
N PRO A 53 -7.41 3.08 12.65
CA PRO A 53 -8.61 2.53 12.00
C PRO A 53 -8.68 2.83 10.49
N ASP A 54 -8.37 4.06 10.07
CA ASP A 54 -8.37 4.42 8.64
C ASP A 54 -7.35 3.63 7.80
N ALA A 55 -6.24 3.16 8.39
CA ALA A 55 -5.30 2.30 7.70
C ALA A 55 -5.85 0.89 7.50
N VAL A 56 -6.60 0.40 8.49
CA VAL A 56 -7.30 -0.89 8.42
C VAL A 56 -8.42 -0.82 7.38
N ASP A 57 -9.19 0.27 7.39
CA ASP A 57 -10.29 0.49 6.46
C ASP A 57 -9.79 0.63 5.02
N PHE A 58 -8.61 1.25 4.82
CA PHE A 58 -7.96 1.28 3.51
C PHE A 58 -7.66 -0.12 2.96
N ILE A 59 -7.08 -1.00 3.79
CA ILE A 59 -6.78 -2.39 3.43
C ILE A 59 -8.07 -3.16 3.13
N ARG A 60 -9.07 -3.06 4.01
CA ARG A 60 -10.36 -3.72 3.85
C ARG A 60 -11.09 -3.27 2.59
N GLU A 61 -11.08 -1.97 2.29
CA GLU A 61 -11.75 -1.44 1.11
C GLU A 61 -11.06 -1.91 -0.18
N HIS A 62 -9.72 -1.92 -0.24
CA HIS A 62 -9.01 -2.47 -1.40
C HIS A 62 -9.25 -3.98 -1.56
N TYR A 63 -9.27 -4.72 -0.45
CA TYR A 63 -9.61 -6.15 -0.48
C TYR A 63 -11.02 -6.38 -1.01
N ARG A 64 -12.01 -5.64 -0.50
CA ARG A 64 -13.41 -5.69 -0.95
C ARG A 64 -13.54 -5.34 -2.43
N ILE A 65 -12.94 -4.24 -2.89
CA ILE A 65 -12.97 -3.84 -4.30
C ILE A 65 -12.41 -4.97 -5.20
N CYS A 66 -11.27 -5.57 -4.83
CA CYS A 66 -10.63 -6.59 -5.65
C CYS A 66 -11.38 -7.95 -5.66
N THR A 67 -12.17 -8.23 -4.62
CA THR A 67 -12.81 -9.53 -4.41
C THR A 67 -14.31 -9.54 -4.73
N GLU A 68 -15.01 -8.44 -4.49
CA GLU A 68 -16.48 -8.34 -4.58
C GLU A 68 -16.96 -7.51 -5.77
N GLU A 69 -16.19 -6.51 -6.23
CA GLU A 69 -16.60 -5.66 -7.34
C GLU A 69 -16.32 -6.29 -8.72
N PRO A 70 -16.97 -5.79 -9.79
CA PRO A 70 -16.63 -6.16 -11.15
C PRO A 70 -15.14 -5.95 -11.46
N PHE A 71 -14.57 -6.79 -12.33
CA PHE A 71 -13.15 -6.76 -12.67
C PHE A 71 -12.63 -5.37 -13.05
N LEU A 72 -13.38 -4.61 -13.84
CA LEU A 72 -12.95 -3.29 -14.30
C LEU A 72 -12.98 -2.23 -13.19
N VAL A 73 -13.82 -2.40 -12.17
CA VAL A 73 -13.76 -1.58 -10.95
C VAL A 73 -12.48 -1.92 -10.18
N GLY A 74 -12.16 -3.20 -10.03
CA GLY A 74 -10.88 -3.63 -9.46
C GLY A 74 -9.67 -3.06 -10.21
N LEU A 75 -9.67 -3.16 -11.54
CA LEU A 75 -8.63 -2.60 -12.41
C LEU A 75 -8.49 -1.09 -12.24
N GLY A 76 -9.61 -0.37 -12.15
CA GLY A 76 -9.60 1.07 -11.88
C GLY A 76 -8.99 1.43 -10.54
N ALA A 77 -9.29 0.64 -9.50
CA ALA A 77 -8.79 0.86 -8.15
C ALA A 77 -7.28 0.61 -8.04
N VAL A 78 -6.79 -0.53 -8.53
CA VAL A 78 -5.35 -0.86 -8.49
C VAL A 78 -4.54 -0.10 -9.52
N GLY A 79 -5.14 0.32 -10.64
CA GLY A 79 -4.42 1.05 -11.67
C GLY A 79 -4.44 2.56 -11.42
N PRO A 80 -5.31 3.31 -12.11
CA PRO A 80 -5.38 4.77 -11.96
C PRO A 80 -5.58 5.27 -10.53
N GLY A 81 -6.29 4.52 -9.68
CA GLY A 81 -6.51 4.89 -8.29
C GLY A 81 -5.31 4.66 -7.36
N HIS A 82 -4.45 3.69 -7.70
CA HIS A 82 -3.31 3.29 -6.88
C HIS A 82 -1.99 3.71 -7.53
N GLU A 83 -1.48 2.96 -8.52
CA GLU A 83 -0.16 3.17 -9.15
C GLU A 83 0.04 4.64 -9.60
N TRP A 84 -0.89 5.21 -10.38
CA TRP A 84 -0.70 6.56 -10.92
C TRP A 84 -0.64 7.67 -9.86
N SER A 85 -1.15 7.40 -8.66
CA SER A 85 -1.10 8.36 -7.56
C SER A 85 0.25 8.33 -6.82
N ILE A 86 0.97 7.21 -6.85
CA ILE A 86 2.16 6.98 -6.03
C ILE A 86 3.27 7.99 -6.34
N PRO A 87 3.66 8.26 -7.61
CA PRO A 87 4.77 9.16 -7.88
C PRO A 87 4.55 10.56 -7.31
N THR A 88 3.32 11.07 -7.47
CA THR A 88 2.94 12.39 -6.95
C THR A 88 3.05 12.45 -5.42
N MET A 89 2.64 11.41 -4.71
CA MET A 89 2.71 11.38 -3.25
C MET A 89 4.13 11.15 -2.73
N PHE A 90 4.86 10.22 -3.35
CA PHE A 90 6.17 9.78 -2.85
C PHE A 90 7.24 10.84 -3.09
N GLU A 91 7.11 11.70 -4.09
CA GLU A 91 7.95 12.90 -4.23
C GLU A 91 7.97 13.75 -2.95
N HIS A 92 6.81 13.95 -2.32
CA HIS A 92 6.72 14.71 -1.07
C HIS A 92 7.35 13.98 0.12
N VAL A 93 7.16 12.65 0.20
CA VAL A 93 7.78 11.82 1.24
C VAL A 93 9.31 11.88 1.14
N LEU A 94 9.86 11.71 -0.07
CA LEU A 94 11.30 11.77 -0.33
C LEU A 94 11.92 13.12 0.03
N VAL A 95 11.21 14.23 -0.21
CA VAL A 95 11.65 15.55 0.26
C VAL A 95 11.73 15.60 1.78
N GLY A 96 10.76 15.01 2.48
CA GLY A 96 10.76 14.91 3.94
C GLY A 96 11.91 14.05 4.47
N LEU A 97 12.11 12.85 3.91
CA LEU A 97 13.17 11.91 4.31
C LEU A 97 14.56 12.50 4.11
N ARG A 98 14.82 13.17 2.98
CA ARG A 98 16.08 13.89 2.75
C ARG A 98 16.34 14.97 3.79
N LYS A 99 15.30 15.71 4.20
CA LYS A 99 15.44 16.73 5.26
C LYS A 99 15.67 16.12 6.63
N ALA A 100 15.17 14.90 6.87
CA ALA A 100 15.39 14.15 8.10
C ALA A 100 16.77 13.47 8.15
N GLY A 101 17.54 13.50 7.04
CA GLY A 101 18.90 12.99 6.99
C GLY A 101 19.02 11.50 6.61
N PHE A 102 17.99 10.93 5.99
CA PHE A 102 18.06 9.57 5.44
C PHE A 102 18.99 9.54 4.22
N GLU A 103 19.81 8.49 4.13
CA GLU A 103 20.70 8.22 3.00
C GLU A 103 19.94 7.62 1.82
N ALA A 104 20.54 7.65 0.62
CA ALA A 104 19.88 7.20 -0.61
C ALA A 104 19.45 5.73 -0.54
N GLU A 105 20.29 4.87 0.03
CA GLU A 105 20.05 3.44 0.19
C GLU A 105 18.90 3.16 1.18
N GLU A 106 18.75 4.00 2.20
CA GLU A 106 17.66 3.89 3.18
C GLU A 106 16.31 4.32 2.60
N MET A 107 16.33 5.17 1.58
CA MET A 107 15.16 5.64 0.83
C MET A 107 14.86 4.78 -0.41
N ALA A 108 15.52 3.64 -0.60
CA ALA A 108 15.41 2.82 -1.80
C ALA A 108 13.96 2.41 -2.12
N TYR A 109 13.17 2.02 -1.11
CA TYR A 109 11.75 1.69 -1.27
C TYR A 109 10.95 2.83 -1.92
N TRP A 110 11.17 4.07 -1.47
CA TRP A 110 10.44 5.22 -1.97
C TRP A 110 10.91 5.64 -3.36
N THR A 111 12.21 5.51 -3.62
CA THR A 111 12.82 5.91 -4.89
C THR A 111 12.46 4.93 -6.01
N MET A 112 12.47 3.62 -5.73
CA MET A 112 12.12 2.61 -6.74
C MET A 112 10.71 2.80 -7.28
N HIS A 113 9.76 3.26 -6.46
CA HIS A 113 8.39 3.51 -6.92
C HIS A 113 8.31 4.70 -7.89
N LEU A 114 9.21 5.69 -7.82
CA LEU A 114 9.24 6.75 -8.84
C LEU A 114 9.71 6.24 -10.21
N ASP A 115 10.61 5.26 -10.23
CA ASP A 115 11.20 4.71 -11.44
C ASP A 115 10.38 3.52 -12.00
N GLN A 116 9.81 2.66 -11.13
CA GLN A 116 9.03 1.47 -11.48
C GLN A 116 7.56 1.79 -11.84
N ASP A 117 6.98 2.86 -11.29
CA ASP A 117 5.60 3.25 -11.64
C ASP A 117 5.43 3.66 -13.11
N ALA A 118 6.53 3.98 -13.83
CA ALA A 118 6.47 4.21 -15.28
C ALA A 118 6.13 2.91 -16.04
N ASP A 119 6.76 1.79 -15.69
CA ASP A 119 6.51 0.48 -16.30
C ASP A 119 5.12 -0.06 -15.92
N HIS A 120 4.71 0.08 -14.66
CA HIS A 120 3.37 -0.29 -14.21
C HIS A 120 2.29 0.58 -14.86
N GLY A 121 2.57 1.88 -15.00
CA GLY A 121 1.72 2.83 -15.71
C GLY A 121 1.45 2.39 -17.14
N ASP A 122 2.50 2.09 -17.91
CA ASP A 122 2.40 1.63 -19.30
C ASP A 122 1.56 0.34 -19.43
N TRP A 123 1.78 -0.60 -18.51
CA TRP A 123 1.04 -1.87 -18.45
C TRP A 123 -0.45 -1.69 -18.17
N LEU A 124 -0.78 -0.77 -17.27
CA LEU A 124 -2.16 -0.42 -16.97
C LEU A 124 -2.79 0.36 -18.13
N GLU A 125 -2.05 1.23 -18.81
CA GLU A 125 -2.52 1.88 -20.03
C GLU A 125 -2.88 0.88 -21.12
N GLU A 126 -2.05 -0.15 -21.35
CA GLU A 126 -2.38 -1.25 -22.29
C GLU A 126 -3.68 -1.96 -21.90
N ALA A 127 -3.86 -2.29 -20.62
CA ALA A 127 -5.10 -2.91 -20.13
C ALA A 127 -6.32 -1.98 -20.28
N LEU A 128 -6.16 -0.67 -20.08
CA LEU A 128 -7.23 0.30 -20.28
C LEU A 128 -7.59 0.41 -21.77
N VAL A 129 -6.62 0.43 -22.67
CA VAL A 129 -6.86 0.42 -24.12
C VAL A 129 -7.68 -0.80 -24.53
N GLU A 130 -7.34 -1.98 -24.00
CA GLU A 130 -8.02 -3.25 -24.31
C GLU A 130 -9.45 -3.34 -23.73
N TYR A 131 -9.69 -2.82 -22.52
CA TYR A 131 -10.96 -3.04 -21.84
C TYR A 131 -11.93 -1.84 -21.87
N CYS A 132 -11.46 -0.62 -22.10
CA CYS A 132 -12.28 0.60 -22.03
C CYS A 132 -12.99 0.99 -23.33
N HIS A 133 -13.44 0.03 -24.14
CA HIS A 133 -14.08 0.31 -25.42
C HIS A 133 -15.51 0.87 -25.29
N THR A 134 -16.21 0.58 -24.20
CA THR A 134 -17.59 1.03 -23.96
C THR A 134 -17.66 2.12 -22.90
N GLU A 135 -18.75 2.88 -22.90
CA GLU A 135 -19.02 3.88 -21.85
C GLU A 135 -19.16 3.21 -20.47
N GLU A 136 -19.82 2.06 -20.42
CA GLU A 136 -19.95 1.25 -19.19
C GLU A 136 -18.60 0.80 -18.65
N ALA A 137 -17.71 0.29 -19.50
CA ALA A 137 -16.36 -0.11 -19.08
C ALA A 137 -15.56 1.07 -18.52
N ARG A 138 -15.61 2.23 -19.20
CA ARG A 138 -14.97 3.46 -18.72
C ARG A 138 -15.56 3.94 -17.39
N ALA A 139 -16.88 3.81 -17.22
CA ALA A 139 -17.55 4.17 -15.97
C ALA A 139 -17.12 3.27 -14.82
N GLN A 140 -16.98 1.95 -15.03
CA GLN A 140 -16.49 1.01 -14.02
C GLN A 140 -15.05 1.31 -13.59
N VAL A 141 -14.14 1.53 -14.54
CA VAL A 141 -12.75 1.92 -14.24
C VAL A 141 -12.71 3.22 -13.46
N ARG A 142 -13.42 4.25 -13.92
CA ARG A 142 -13.48 5.53 -13.21
C ARG A 142 -14.05 5.37 -11.79
N HIS A 143 -15.06 4.53 -11.63
CA HIS A 143 -15.64 4.26 -10.33
C HIS A 143 -14.62 3.62 -9.38
N GLY A 144 -13.92 2.59 -9.82
CA GLY A 144 -12.86 1.93 -9.06
C GLY A 144 -11.74 2.88 -8.64
N ALA A 145 -11.27 3.69 -9.59
CA ALA A 145 -10.23 4.69 -9.33
C ALA A 145 -10.64 5.67 -8.23
N LEU A 146 -11.87 6.18 -8.29
CA LEU A 146 -12.39 7.10 -7.27
C LEU A 146 -12.59 6.44 -5.91
N LEU A 147 -13.02 5.17 -5.86
CA LEU A 147 -13.10 4.42 -4.60
C LEU A 147 -11.73 4.31 -3.94
N SER A 148 -10.70 3.92 -4.70
CA SER A 148 -9.32 3.82 -4.20
C SER A 148 -8.78 5.17 -3.72
N LEU A 149 -8.94 6.24 -4.51
CA LEU A 149 -8.50 7.58 -4.14
C LEU A 149 -9.19 8.10 -2.87
N ASN A 150 -10.51 7.88 -2.74
CA ASN A 150 -11.25 8.27 -1.53
C ASN A 150 -10.79 7.48 -0.30
N ALA A 151 -10.52 6.18 -0.45
CA ALA A 151 -9.97 5.36 0.64
C ALA A 151 -8.55 5.86 1.02
N ARG A 152 -7.74 6.19 0.02
CA ARG A 152 -6.37 6.69 0.18
C ARG A 152 -6.32 8.05 0.88
N GLU A 153 -7.25 8.95 0.58
CA GLU A 153 -7.35 10.23 1.27
C GLU A 153 -7.57 10.02 2.78
N LYS A 154 -8.51 9.13 3.15
CA LYS A 154 -8.76 8.78 4.56
C LYS A 154 -7.54 8.16 5.21
N PHE A 155 -6.85 7.26 4.51
CA PHE A 155 -5.60 6.67 4.98
C PHE A 155 -4.59 7.76 5.39
N TRP A 156 -4.34 8.75 4.52
CA TRP A 156 -3.39 9.81 4.82
C TRP A 156 -3.83 10.73 5.97
N TRP A 157 -5.13 10.98 6.11
CA TRP A 157 -5.65 11.67 7.30
C TRP A 157 -5.40 10.86 8.58
N GLY A 158 -5.61 9.54 8.56
CA GLY A 158 -5.30 8.66 9.68
C GLY A 158 -3.80 8.60 10.03
N VAL A 159 -2.93 8.61 9.02
CA VAL A 159 -1.47 8.71 9.24
C VAL A 159 -1.12 10.03 9.95
N LEU A 160 -1.67 11.15 9.46
CA LEU A 160 -1.42 12.47 10.06
C LEU A 160 -1.99 12.54 11.50
N ASP A 161 -3.18 12.02 11.74
CA ASP A 161 -3.78 11.96 13.08
C ASP A 161 -2.93 11.14 14.05
N LYS A 162 -2.45 9.97 13.61
CA LYS A 162 -1.56 9.12 14.40
C LYS A 162 -0.26 9.84 14.75
N VAL A 163 0.40 10.48 13.77
CA VAL A 163 1.62 11.25 13.99
C VAL A 163 1.38 12.40 14.99
N ASN A 164 0.32 13.18 14.81
CA ASN A 164 -0.01 14.29 15.70
C ASN A 164 -0.34 13.82 17.11
N THR A 165 -1.04 12.69 17.24
CA THR A 165 -1.36 12.07 18.53
C THR A 165 -0.09 11.65 19.27
N GLU A 166 0.85 10.98 18.62
CA GLU A 166 2.09 10.56 19.27
C GLU A 166 2.99 11.77 19.60
N LEU A 167 3.09 12.77 18.72
CA LEU A 167 3.81 14.03 19.01
C LEU A 167 3.22 14.76 20.22
N THR A 168 1.89 14.82 20.33
CA THR A 168 1.20 15.46 21.45
C THR A 168 1.48 14.72 22.77
N LYS A 169 1.44 13.39 22.76
CA LYS A 169 1.78 12.56 23.94
C LYS A 169 3.22 12.80 24.38
N SER A 170 4.16 12.86 23.45
CA SER A 170 5.58 13.12 23.74
C SER A 170 5.80 14.54 24.30
N ALA A 171 5.08 15.54 23.79
CA ALA A 171 5.20 16.92 24.26
C ALA A 171 4.54 17.16 25.63
N PHE A 172 3.48 16.41 25.96
CA PHE A 172 2.71 16.58 27.20
C PHE A 172 2.53 15.25 27.97
N PRO A 173 3.61 14.69 28.53
CA PRO A 173 3.52 13.44 29.29
C PRO A 173 2.61 13.64 30.52
N GLY A 174 1.49 12.90 30.56
CA GLY A 174 0.54 12.90 31.67
C GLY A 174 -0.80 13.59 31.40
N ILE A 175 -0.98 14.27 30.25
CA ILE A 175 -2.31 14.66 29.79
C ILE A 175 -2.89 13.47 29.02
N ALA A 176 -3.81 12.73 29.66
CA ALA A 176 -4.59 11.72 28.95
C ALA A 176 -5.39 12.42 27.84
N SER A 177 -5.11 12.10 26.58
CA SER A 177 -5.96 12.57 25.48
C SER A 177 -7.34 11.95 25.66
N ALA A 178 -8.37 12.78 25.81
CA ALA A 178 -9.76 12.34 25.90
C ALA A 178 -10.21 11.52 24.67
N ALA A 179 -9.44 11.57 23.57
CA ALA A 179 -9.68 10.76 22.38
C ALA A 179 -9.27 9.27 22.54
N LEU A 180 -8.55 8.90 23.61
CA LEU A 180 -8.03 7.53 23.81
C LEU A 180 -9.00 6.58 24.55
N GLU A 181 -10.09 7.10 25.13
CA GLU A 181 -11.00 6.28 25.95
C GLU A 181 -12.19 5.69 25.17
N SER A 182 -12.41 6.10 23.92
CA SER A 182 -13.53 5.58 23.13
C SER A 182 -13.14 4.40 22.25
N GLY A 183 -13.19 3.20 22.85
CA GLY A 183 -13.77 2.03 22.20
C GLY A 183 -12.87 1.18 21.30
N SER A 184 -12.55 -0.02 21.81
CA SER A 184 -11.90 -1.16 21.14
C SER A 184 -10.39 -1.04 20.91
N PRO A 185 -9.60 -2.12 21.20
CA PRO A 185 -8.19 -2.15 20.84
C PRO A 185 -8.04 -2.01 19.32
N GLN A 186 -7.16 -1.11 18.89
CA GLN A 186 -6.77 -0.96 17.49
C GLN A 186 -6.20 -2.30 17.00
N PRO A 187 -6.62 -2.80 15.83
CA PRO A 187 -6.12 -4.07 15.32
C PRO A 187 -4.66 -3.93 14.91
N THR A 188 -3.94 -5.04 14.97
CA THR A 188 -2.56 -5.15 14.50
C THR A 188 -2.55 -5.79 13.12
N PHE A 189 -1.39 -5.79 12.46
CA PHE A 189 -1.25 -6.47 11.17
C PHE A 189 -1.56 -7.98 11.29
N ASN A 190 -1.11 -8.62 12.39
CA ASN A 190 -1.43 -10.02 12.69
C ASN A 190 -2.95 -10.27 12.78
N HIS A 191 -3.70 -9.42 13.49
CA HIS A 191 -5.16 -9.55 13.55
C HIS A 191 -5.82 -9.46 12.17
N ILE A 192 -5.38 -8.52 11.32
CA ILE A 192 -5.95 -8.35 9.98
C ILE A 192 -5.66 -9.58 9.10
N ARG A 193 -4.46 -10.15 9.18
CA ARG A 193 -4.09 -11.35 8.43
C ARG A 193 -4.98 -12.54 8.79
N GLU A 194 -5.25 -12.73 10.08
CA GLU A 194 -6.15 -13.77 10.56
C GLU A 194 -7.59 -13.53 10.09
N GLU A 195 -8.10 -12.30 10.20
CA GLU A 195 -9.47 -11.93 9.81
C GLU A 195 -9.73 -12.13 8.32
N LEU A 196 -8.78 -11.75 7.46
CA LEU A 196 -8.93 -11.80 6.00
C LEU A 196 -8.52 -13.14 5.38
N GLU A 197 -8.12 -14.13 6.20
CA GLU A 197 -7.55 -15.43 5.75
C GLU A 197 -6.40 -15.26 4.73
N ILE A 198 -5.64 -14.17 4.82
CA ILE A 198 -4.55 -13.86 3.89
C ILE A 198 -3.35 -14.75 4.22
N ASN A 199 -3.26 -15.89 3.54
CA ASN A 199 -2.12 -16.80 3.57
C ASN A 199 -1.01 -16.31 2.60
N ILE A 200 -0.31 -15.24 2.97
CA ILE A 200 0.95 -14.89 2.29
C ILE A 200 2.09 -15.51 3.09
N SER A 201 2.66 -16.59 2.54
CA SER A 201 3.93 -17.16 2.96
C SER A 201 5.05 -16.36 2.27
N PHE A 202 5.72 -15.49 3.01
CA PHE A 202 7.02 -14.98 2.58
C PHE A 202 8.02 -16.12 2.78
N GLY A 203 8.62 -16.66 1.72
CA GLY A 203 9.65 -17.70 1.82
C GLY A 203 10.71 -17.28 2.85
N GLY A 204 11.11 -18.13 3.79
CA GLY A 204 11.68 -19.45 3.56
C GLY A 204 13.18 -19.28 3.76
N GLU A 205 13.69 -19.69 4.92
CA GLU A 205 15.13 -19.74 5.17
C GLU A 205 15.82 -20.37 3.97
N MET A 206 16.77 -19.65 3.37
CA MET A 206 17.72 -20.28 2.47
C MET A 206 18.58 -21.22 3.32
N SER A 207 18.15 -22.47 3.46
CA SER A 207 19.02 -23.55 3.89
C SER A 207 20.10 -23.68 2.83
N GLY A 208 21.32 -23.26 3.17
CA GLY A 208 22.50 -23.46 2.34
C GLY A 208 22.74 -24.94 2.07
N GLU A 209 23.05 -25.24 0.80
CA GLU A 209 23.86 -26.37 0.40
C GLU A 209 25.30 -25.90 0.16
#